data_AF-A0A967UN70-F1
#
_entry.id   AF-A0A967UN70-F1
#
_cell.length_a   1.000
_cell.length_b   1.000
_cell.length_c   1.000
_cell.angle_alpha   90.00
_cell.angle_beta   90.00
_cell.angle_gamma   90.00
#
_symmetry.space_group_name_H-M   'P 1'
#
loop_
_entity.id
_entity.type
_entity.pdbx_description
1 polymer ?
#
loop_
_entity_poly.entity_id
_entity_poly.type
_entity_poly.pdbx_seq_one_letter_code
_entity_poly.pdbx_strand_id
1 'polypeptide(L)'
;MIHPTNPDIVYVAALGHAHAPQEERGIYRTTDGGATWDHVLFVGEDTGASSVIMDPNNPRILFAGMWTVIVNTWGRESGGPDSGIYMSRDGGDSWTKLEGNGLPTLPVG
;
A
#
# COMPACT_ATOMS: atom_id res chain seq x y z
N MET A 1 1.24 -0.12 11.26
CA MET A 1 2.38 0.76 11.61
C MET A 1 1.84 1.94 12.40
N ILE A 2 2.51 2.35 13.48
CA ILE A 2 2.09 3.46 14.34
C ILE A 2 3.11 4.60 14.19
N HIS A 3 2.65 5.84 14.13
CA HIS A 3 3.52 7.00 14.02
C HIS A 3 4.39 7.18 15.28
N PRO A 4 5.70 7.51 15.15
CA PRO A 4 6.66 7.40 16.25
C PRO A 4 6.41 8.34 17.44
N THR A 5 5.78 9.49 17.20
CA THR A 5 5.52 10.50 18.24
C THR A 5 4.04 10.79 18.47
N ASN A 6 3.14 10.13 17.73
CA ASN A 6 1.70 10.33 17.87
C ASN A 6 0.98 8.98 17.68
N PRO A 7 0.58 8.29 18.76
CA PRO A 7 -0.04 6.98 18.67
C PRO A 7 -1.41 6.98 18.01
N ASP A 8 -2.06 8.14 17.88
CA ASP A 8 -3.37 8.26 17.23
C ASP A 8 -3.27 8.14 15.71
N ILE A 9 -2.07 8.32 15.14
CA ILE A 9 -1.81 8.15 13.71
C ILE A 9 -1.31 6.73 13.44
N VAL A 10 -2.12 5.93 12.76
CA VAL A 10 -1.84 4.53 12.45
C VAL A 10 -2.11 4.26 10.97
N TYR A 11 -1.26 3.44 10.36
CA TYR A 11 -1.39 2.95 8.99
C TYR A 11 -1.56 1.44 8.96
N VAL A 12 -2.44 0.95 8.12
CA VAL A 12 -2.68 -0.48 7.87
C VAL A 12 -2.50 -0.76 6.38
N ALA A 13 -1.70 -1.78 6.07
CA ALA A 13 -1.63 -2.34 4.73
C ALA A 13 -2.64 -3.48 4.63
N ALA A 14 -3.64 -3.31 3.77
CA ALA A 14 -4.68 -4.28 3.51
C ALA A 14 -4.43 -4.96 2.15
N LEU A 15 -4.14 -6.26 2.19
CA LEU A 15 -4.08 -7.08 0.98
C LEU A 15 -5.48 -7.35 0.42
N GLY A 16 -6.48 -7.46 1.30
CA GLY A 16 -7.82 -7.96 0.99
C GLY A 16 -7.86 -9.46 0.69
N HIS A 17 -8.97 -9.96 0.16
CA HIS A 17 -9.06 -11.34 -0.35
C HIS A 17 -8.39 -11.45 -1.72
N ALA A 18 -7.74 -12.58 -2.01
CA ALA A 18 -7.04 -12.77 -3.28
C ALA A 18 -7.88 -13.47 -4.37
N HIS A 19 -9.17 -13.73 -4.14
CA HIS A 19 -9.97 -14.64 -4.98
C HIS A 19 -10.98 -13.95 -5.93
N ALA A 20 -11.11 -12.63 -5.82
CA ALA A 20 -11.95 -11.80 -6.68
C ALA A 20 -11.42 -10.35 -6.63
N PRO A 21 -11.78 -9.49 -7.59
CA PRO A 21 -11.54 -8.05 -7.52
C PRO A 21 -12.32 -7.41 -6.37
N GLN A 22 -11.74 -6.42 -5.68
CA GLN A 22 -12.42 -5.66 -4.64
C GLN A 22 -11.78 -4.30 -4.32
N GLU A 23 -12.59 -3.39 -3.78
CA GLU A 23 -12.19 -2.01 -3.49
C GLU A 23 -11.56 -1.83 -2.10
N GLU A 24 -11.66 -2.83 -1.19
CA GLU A 24 -11.15 -2.73 0.19
C GLU A 24 -9.63 -3.02 0.32
N ARG A 25 -8.94 -3.15 -0.81
CA ARG A 25 -7.49 -3.32 -0.86
C ARG A 25 -6.79 -1.97 -0.76
N GLY A 26 -5.64 -1.89 -0.10
CA GLY A 26 -4.85 -0.65 -0.13
C GLY A 26 -4.22 -0.28 1.20
N ILE A 27 -3.87 1.01 1.34
CA ILE A 27 -3.40 1.58 2.61
C ILE A 27 -4.53 2.35 3.25
N TYR A 28 -4.80 2.03 4.51
CA TYR A 28 -5.70 2.77 5.37
C TYR A 28 -4.91 3.56 6.39
N ARG A 29 -5.40 4.77 6.72
CA ARG A 29 -4.85 5.63 7.76
C ARG A 29 -5.95 6.02 8.73
N THR A 30 -5.63 6.03 10.01
CA THR A 30 -6.42 6.72 11.04
C THR A 30 -5.57 7.85 11.62
N THR A 31 -6.25 8.90 12.12
CA THR A 31 -5.65 10.01 12.85
C THR A 31 -6.31 10.25 14.21
N ASP A 32 -7.23 9.37 14.60
CA ASP A 32 -8.05 9.45 15.83
C ASP A 32 -7.94 8.17 16.66
N GLY A 33 -6.82 7.45 16.57
CA GLY A 33 -6.57 6.24 17.35
C GLY A 33 -7.38 5.03 16.89
N GLY A 34 -7.89 5.04 15.65
CA GLY A 34 -8.61 3.94 15.03
C GLY A 34 -10.13 4.01 15.14
N ALA A 35 -10.68 5.16 15.56
CA ALA A 35 -12.13 5.36 15.58
C ALA A 35 -12.68 5.55 14.15
N THR A 36 -11.93 6.21 13.27
CA THR A 36 -12.22 6.34 11.84
C THR A 36 -10.99 6.03 10.99
N TRP A 37 -11.22 5.59 9.75
CA TRP A 37 -10.19 5.15 8.82
C TRP A 37 -10.42 5.74 7.43
N ASP A 38 -9.41 6.41 6.90
CA ASP A 38 -9.35 6.92 5.54
C ASP A 38 -8.66 5.90 4.62
N HIS A 39 -9.22 5.68 3.44
CA HIS A 39 -8.56 4.90 2.39
C HIS A 39 -7.59 5.79 1.62
N VAL A 40 -6.30 5.77 1.98
CA VAL A 40 -5.31 6.75 1.52
C VAL A 40 -4.49 6.30 0.31
N LEU A 41 -4.45 5.01 -0.01
CA LEU A 41 -3.86 4.50 -1.24
C LEU A 41 -4.66 3.32 -1.77
N PHE A 42 -5.30 3.52 -2.92
CA PHE A 42 -5.91 2.48 -3.75
C PHE A 42 -5.29 2.56 -5.14
N VAL A 43 -4.92 1.42 -5.73
CA VAL A 43 -4.28 1.39 -7.06
C VAL A 43 -5.04 0.51 -8.05
N GLY A 44 -5.91 -0.39 -7.58
CA GLY A 44 -6.74 -1.26 -8.42
C GLY A 44 -7.33 -2.42 -7.63
N GLU A 45 -8.39 -3.03 -8.17
CA GLU A 45 -9.19 -4.05 -7.48
C GLU A 45 -8.45 -5.38 -7.26
N ASP A 46 -7.44 -5.67 -8.09
CA ASP A 46 -6.62 -6.88 -8.01
C ASP A 46 -5.31 -6.68 -7.22
N THR A 47 -5.03 -5.43 -6.80
CA THR A 47 -3.74 -5.04 -6.23
C THR A 47 -3.89 -4.57 -4.79
N GLY A 48 -3.32 -5.34 -3.86
CA GLY A 48 -3.35 -5.04 -2.45
C GLY A 48 -2.04 -4.53 -1.91
N ALA A 49 -2.08 -4.00 -0.68
CA ALA A 49 -0.88 -3.58 0.00
C ALA A 49 -0.26 -4.73 0.79
N SER A 50 1.01 -5.01 0.53
CA SER A 50 1.82 -5.99 1.26
C SER A 50 2.43 -5.40 2.52
N SER A 51 2.81 -4.12 2.48
CA SER A 51 3.50 -3.45 3.58
C SER A 51 3.39 -1.94 3.46
N VAL A 52 3.51 -1.26 4.60
CA VAL A 52 3.67 0.19 4.68
C VAL A 52 4.68 0.52 5.76
N ILE A 53 5.67 1.34 5.42
CA ILE A 53 6.74 1.78 6.31
C ILE A 53 6.89 3.30 6.23
N MET A 54 7.51 3.86 7.26
CA MET A 54 7.70 5.30 7.44
C MET A 54 9.16 5.58 7.70
N ASP A 55 9.67 6.72 7.21
CA ASP A 55 10.98 7.20 7.60
C ASP A 55 10.94 7.63 9.09
N PRO A 56 11.73 7.01 9.98
CA PRO A 56 11.72 7.33 11.40
C PRO A 56 12.20 8.75 11.71
N ASN A 57 12.98 9.38 10.81
CA ASN A 57 13.47 10.75 10.97
C ASN A 57 12.53 11.79 10.35
N ASN A 58 11.71 11.38 9.37
CA ASN A 58 10.71 12.24 8.75
C ASN A 58 9.41 11.48 8.50
N PRO A 59 8.49 11.47 9.49
CA PRO A 59 7.23 10.74 9.41
C PRO A 59 6.29 11.10 8.25
N ARG A 60 6.57 12.19 7.53
CA ARG A 60 5.84 12.56 6.31
C ARG A 60 6.20 11.69 5.11
N ILE A 61 7.37 11.03 5.16
CA ILE A 61 7.83 10.14 4.10
C ILE A 61 7.38 8.72 4.43
N LEU A 62 6.57 8.16 3.54
CA LEU A 62 6.05 6.80 3.64
C LEU A 62 6.39 6.01 2.37
N PHE A 63 6.58 4.71 2.53
CA PHE A 63 6.68 3.77 1.42
C PHE A 63 5.63 2.67 1.59
N ALA A 64 4.94 2.33 0.51
CA ALA A 64 3.98 1.24 0.45
C ALA A 64 4.39 0.25 -0.63
N GLY A 65 4.39 -1.04 -0.31
CA GLY A 65 4.57 -2.10 -1.28
C GLY A 65 3.22 -2.58 -1.78
N MET A 66 2.91 -2.33 -3.05
CA MET A 66 1.67 -2.75 -3.71
C MET A 66 1.93 -4.01 -4.55
N TRP A 67 1.02 -4.97 -4.45
CA TRP A 67 1.18 -6.30 -5.02
C TRP A 67 -0.13 -6.83 -5.59
N THR A 68 -0.11 -7.09 -6.90
CA THR A 68 -1.19 -7.74 -7.62
C THR A 68 -1.14 -9.23 -7.36
N VAL A 69 -2.20 -9.76 -6.76
CA VAL A 69 -2.31 -11.19 -6.46
C VAL A 69 -3.72 -11.70 -6.65
N ILE A 70 -3.85 -12.67 -7.56
CA ILE A 70 -5.09 -13.36 -7.88
C ILE A 70 -4.87 -14.86 -7.71
N VAL A 71 -5.65 -15.48 -6.82
CA VAL A 71 -5.57 -16.91 -6.50
C VAL A 71 -6.83 -17.59 -7.02
N ASN A 72 -6.63 -18.40 -8.06
CA ASN A 72 -7.66 -19.22 -8.68
C ASN A 72 -7.49 -20.69 -8.25
N THR A 73 -8.50 -21.53 -8.52
CA THR A 73 -8.40 -22.97 -8.23
C THR A 73 -7.37 -23.71 -9.09
N TRP A 74 -6.97 -23.11 -10.22
CA TRP A 74 -6.01 -23.66 -11.18
C TRP A 74 -4.64 -22.98 -11.17
N GLY A 75 -4.41 -22.00 -10.29
CA GLY A 75 -3.12 -21.30 -10.24
C GLY A 75 -3.17 -19.95 -9.52
N ARG A 76 -2.02 -19.28 -9.52
CA ARG A 76 -1.86 -17.93 -8.96
C ARG A 76 -1.26 -17.00 -10.01
N GLU A 77 -1.87 -15.84 -10.17
CA GLU A 77 -1.27 -14.70 -10.88
C GLU A 77 -0.61 -13.80 -9.83
N SER A 78 0.64 -13.45 -10.09
CA SER A 78 1.54 -12.79 -9.16
C SER A 78 2.28 -11.71 -9.94
N GLY A 79 2.09 -10.46 -9.53
CA GLY A 79 2.67 -9.31 -10.22
C GLY A 79 1.79 -8.79 -11.35
N GLY A 80 1.76 -7.46 -11.46
CA GLY A 80 0.91 -6.75 -12.40
C GLY A 80 1.42 -5.33 -12.64
N PRO A 81 0.82 -4.59 -13.58
CA PRO A 81 1.23 -3.23 -13.90
C PRO A 81 1.11 -2.26 -12.72
N ASP A 82 0.19 -2.51 -11.79
CA ASP A 82 0.00 -1.68 -10.58
C ASP A 82 0.83 -2.15 -9.39
N SER A 83 1.56 -3.26 -9.53
CA SER A 83 2.52 -3.68 -8.53
C SER A 83 3.73 -2.76 -8.52
N GLY A 84 4.32 -2.57 -7.35
CA GLY A 84 5.51 -1.75 -7.18
C GLY A 84 5.58 -1.06 -5.84
N ILE A 85 6.55 -0.17 -5.71
CA ILE A 85 6.74 0.65 -4.51
C ILE A 85 6.14 2.02 -4.77
N TYR A 86 5.29 2.46 -3.85
CA TYR A 86 4.67 3.77 -3.86
C TYR A 86 5.27 4.60 -2.73
N MET A 87 5.51 5.87 -2.97
CA MET A 87 6.08 6.80 -1.99
C MET A 87 5.13 7.98 -1.77
N SER A 88 4.90 8.31 -0.51
CA SER A 88 4.30 9.58 -0.11
C SER A 88 5.34 10.50 0.51
N ARG A 89 5.16 11.80 0.35
CA ARG A 89 6.00 12.86 0.97
C ARG A 89 5.21 13.80 1.88
N ASP A 90 3.92 13.52 2.07
CA ASP A 90 2.97 14.36 2.79
C ASP A 90 2.19 13.61 3.87
N GLY A 91 2.71 12.49 4.36
CA GLY A 91 2.04 11.70 5.40
C GLY A 91 0.88 10.87 4.87
N GLY A 92 0.92 10.52 3.58
CA GLY A 92 -0.03 9.60 2.95
C GLY A 92 -1.23 10.30 2.31
N ASP A 93 -1.24 11.62 2.22
CA ASP A 93 -2.32 12.34 1.52
C ASP A 93 -2.20 12.17 0.00
N SER A 94 -0.98 12.05 -0.52
CA SER A 94 -0.72 11.70 -1.91
C SER A 94 0.41 10.68 -2.04
N TRP A 95 0.33 9.87 -3.10
CA TRP A 95 1.27 8.79 -3.39
C TRP A 95 1.75 8.85 -4.84
N THR A 96 3.02 8.52 -5.04
CA THR A 96 3.64 8.42 -6.37
C THR A 96 4.28 7.05 -6.51
N LYS A 97 3.96 6.34 -7.59
CA LYS A 97 4.65 5.09 -7.93
C LYS A 97 6.11 5.40 -8.27
N LEU A 98 7.04 4.68 -7.66
CA LEU A 98 8.46 4.82 -7.92
C LEU A 98 8.86 4.00 -9.15
N GLU A 99 9.57 4.65 -10.06
CA GLU A 99 10.07 4.06 -11.30
C GLU A 99 11.50 4.55 -11.58
N GLY A 100 12.23 3.83 -12.43
CA GLY A 100 13.62 4.15 -12.79
C GLY A 100 14.62 3.90 -11.67
N ASN A 101 15.81 4.52 -11.76
CA ASN A 101 16.90 4.40 -10.77
C ASN A 101 17.29 2.94 -10.42
N GLY A 102 17.22 2.03 -11.41
CA GLY A 102 17.54 0.61 -11.22
C GLY A 102 16.38 -0.24 -10.71
N LEU A 103 15.19 0.33 -10.49
CA LEU A 103 13.98 -0.44 -10.25
C LEU A 103 13.60 -1.25 -11.51
N PRO A 104 13.08 -2.47 -11.35
CA PRO A 104 12.60 -3.28 -12.46
C PRO A 104 11.54 -2.55 -13.30
N THR A 105 11.58 -2.76 -14.62
CA THR A 105 10.65 -2.14 -15.58
C THR A 105 9.54 -3.09 -16.04
N LEU A 106 9.71 -4.40 -15.83
CA LEU A 106 8.67 -5.39 -16.09
C LEU A 106 7.69 -5.45 -14.91
N PRO A 107 6.45 -5.95 -15.11
CA PRO A 107 5.55 -6.25 -14.00
C PRO A 107 6.27 -7.12 -12.96
N VAL A 108 6.18 -6.73 -11.69
CA VAL A 108 6.85 -7.40 -10.57
C VAL A 108 5.84 -7.88 -9.54
N GLY A 109 6.06 -9.05 -8.96
CA GLY A 109 5.26 -9.61 -7.87
C GLY A 109 5.30 -11.13 -7.86
#